data_AF-A0A8H9KPG4-F1
#
_entry.id   AF-A0A8H9KPG4-F1
#
_cell.length_a   1.000
_cell.length_b   1.000
_cell.length_c   1.000
_cell.angle_alpha   90.00
_cell.angle_beta   90.00
_cell.angle_gamma   90.00
#
_symmetry.space_group_name_H-M   'P 1'
#
loop_
_entity.id
_entity.type
_entity.pdbx_description
1 polymer ?
#
loop_
_entity_poly.entity_id
_entity_poly.type
_entity_poly.pdbx_seq_one_letter_code
_entity_poly.pdbx_strand_id
1 'polypeptide(L)' 'MWQQPLPTTLVGQQRHGVAGERLAAVARRLDAAEVLDEGDIVDLVAEHERLAARLPNLDVVGGCCGTDVRHVAALWGVGA' A
#
# COMPACT_ATOMS: atom_id res chain seq x y z
N MET A 1 12.59 -20.77 11.24
CA MET A 1 11.62 -20.76 12.35
C MET A 1 10.51 -19.72 12.10
N TRP A 2 9.77 -19.87 10.99
CA TRP A 2 8.56 -19.08 10.65
C TRP A 2 7.60 -19.95 9.82
N GLN A 3 7.52 -21.24 10.15
CA GLN A 3 6.57 -22.16 9.55
C GLN A 3 5.73 -22.76 10.67
N GLN A 4 4.60 -22.13 10.94
CA GLN A 4 3.49 -22.73 11.67
C GLN A 4 2.22 -22.39 10.88
N PRO A 5 1.41 -23.37 10.45
CA PRO A 5 0.14 -23.07 9.81
C PRO A 5 -0.87 -22.55 10.85
N LEU A 6 -1.46 -21.39 10.59
CA LEU A 6 -2.55 -20.85 11.41
C LEU A 6 -3.85 -21.65 11.16
N PRO A 7 -4.67 -21.92 12.19
CA PRO A 7 -5.90 -22.69 12.05
C PRO A 7 -6.92 -21.96 11.16
N THR A 8 -7.55 -22.71 10.25
CA THR A 8 -8.40 -22.26 9.14
C THR A 8 -9.78 -21.75 9.54
N THR A 9 -9.93 -21.12 10.70
CA THR A 9 -11.25 -20.65 11.18
C THR A 9 -11.15 -19.24 11.77
N LEU A 10 -11.02 -18.26 10.88
CA LEU A 10 -11.41 -16.87 11.15
C LEU A 10 -11.93 -16.25 9.85
N VAL A 11 -13.18 -15.78 9.91
CA VAL A 11 -13.86 -14.77 9.08
C VAL A 11 -13.14 -14.33 7.79
N GLY A 12 -13.80 -14.54 6.64
CA GLY A 12 -13.52 -13.79 5.41
C GLY A 12 -12.28 -14.24 4.63
N GLN A 13 -12.39 -15.36 3.91
CA GLN A 13 -11.43 -15.72 2.86
C GLN A 13 -11.59 -14.77 1.66
N GLN A 14 -11.02 -13.58 1.73
CA GLN A 14 -10.60 -12.81 0.56
C GLN A 14 -9.08 -12.63 0.63
N ARG A 15 -8.36 -13.75 0.60
CA ARG A 15 -6.92 -13.72 0.32
C ARG A 15 -6.76 -13.55 -1.18
N HIS A 16 -6.74 -12.30 -1.65
CA HIS A 16 -6.18 -12.01 -2.98
C HIS A 16 -4.67 -12.32 -2.92
N GLY A 17 -4.33 -13.60 -3.06
CA GLY A 17 -2.94 -14.03 -3.20
C GLY A 17 -2.40 -13.47 -4.50
N VAL A 18 -1.69 -12.35 -4.45
CA VAL A 18 -0.88 -11.88 -5.56
C VAL A 18 0.27 -12.88 -5.74
N ALA A 19 0.33 -13.54 -6.89
CA ALA A 19 1.40 -14.47 -7.22
C ALA A 19 2.78 -13.79 -7.02
N GLY A 20 3.63 -14.43 -6.21
CA GLY A 20 4.81 -13.81 -5.59
C GLY A 20 5.94 -13.40 -6.54
N GLU A 21 5.96 -13.87 -7.79
CA GLU A 21 7.04 -13.60 -8.74
C GLU A 21 7.07 -12.13 -9.20
N ARG A 22 5.89 -11.53 -9.42
CA ARG A 22 5.77 -10.12 -9.81
C ARG A 22 6.21 -9.18 -8.68
N LEU A 23 5.84 -9.51 -7.45
CA LEU A 23 6.22 -8.72 -6.27
C LEU A 23 7.72 -8.83 -5.98
N ALA A 24 8.30 -10.03 -6.10
CA ALA A 24 9.73 -10.25 -5.95
C ALA A 24 10.56 -9.47 -6.99
N ALA A 25 10.06 -9.35 -8.23
CA ALA A 25 10.70 -8.53 -9.24
C ALA A 25 10.69 -7.03 -8.92
N VAL A 26 9.61 -6.53 -8.29
CA VAL A 26 9.53 -5.15 -7.80
C VAL A 26 10.49 -4.93 -6.64
N ALA A 27 10.51 -5.83 -5.64
CA ALA A 27 11.41 -5.73 -4.50
C ALA A 27 12.89 -5.63 -4.93
N ARG A 28 13.33 -6.54 -5.80
CA ARG A 28 14.70 -6.54 -6.33
C ARG A 28 15.05 -5.29 -7.14
N ARG A 29 14.07 -4.68 -7.82
CA ARG A 29 14.28 -3.40 -8.53
C ARG A 29 14.45 -2.24 -7.55
N LEU A 30 13.68 -2.23 -6.47
CA LEU A 30 13.73 -1.19 -5.45
C LEU A 30 15.00 -1.31 -4.60
N ASP A 31 15.45 -2.52 -4.27
CA ASP A 31 16.71 -2.76 -3.55
C ASP A 31 17.95 -2.23 -4.32
N ALA A 32 17.87 -2.22 -5.65
CA ALA A 32 18.96 -1.76 -6.52
C ALA A 32 18.89 -0.24 -6.83
N ALA A 33 17.85 0.47 -6.37
CA ALA A 33 17.69 1.89 -6.63
C ALA A 33 18.40 2.72 -5.56
N GLU A 34 19.29 3.63 -5.97
CA GLU A 34 19.96 4.56 -5.05
C GLU A 34 19.02 5.68 -4.57
N VAL A 35 18.02 6.02 -5.38
CA VAL A 35 17.02 7.06 -5.10
C VAL A 35 15.65 6.49 -5.40
N LEU A 36 14.74 6.63 -4.44
CA LEU A 36 13.33 6.32 -4.62
C LEU A 36 12.62 7.56 -5.14
N ASP A 37 11.65 7.34 -6.03
CA ASP A 37 10.71 8.38 -6.40
C ASP A 37 9.87 8.76 -5.18
N GLU A 38 9.73 10.06 -4.95
CA GLU A 38 8.87 10.60 -3.89
C GLU A 38 7.40 10.45 -4.27
N GLY A 39 7.10 10.39 -5.58
CA GLY A 39 5.73 10.45 -6.08
C GLY A 39 5.14 11.86 -6.00
N ASP A 40 3.98 12.04 -6.63
CA ASP A 40 3.25 13.31 -6.63
C ASP A 40 2.12 13.26 -5.59
N ILE A 41 2.20 14.15 -4.60
CA ILE A 41 1.22 14.26 -3.51
C ILE A 41 -0.15 14.72 -4.02
N VAL A 42 -0.20 15.59 -5.03
CA VAL A 42 -1.45 16.10 -5.58
C VAL A 42 -2.19 14.98 -6.31
N ASP A 43 -1.47 14.22 -7.14
CA ASP A 43 -2.03 13.08 -7.84
C ASP A 43 -2.47 11.97 -6.87
N LEU A 44 -1.69 11.73 -5.80
CA LEU A 44 -2.04 10.78 -4.74
C LEU A 44 -3.39 11.12 -4.10
N VAL A 45 -3.61 12.37 -3.72
CA VAL A 45 -4.87 12.81 -3.11
C VAL A 45 -6.03 12.66 -4.10
N ALA A 46 -5.85 13.13 -5.33
CA ALA A 46 -6.89 13.06 -6.37
C ALA A 46 -7.33 11.62 -6.67
N GLU A 47 -6.37 10.69 -6.83
CA GLU A 47 -6.70 9.29 -7.07
C GLU A 47 -7.25 8.59 -5.82
N HIS A 48 -6.80 8.96 -4.62
CA HIS A 48 -7.39 8.47 -3.39
C HIS A 48 -8.89 8.83 -3.29
N GLU A 49 -9.25 10.10 -3.51
CA GLU A 49 -10.65 10.55 -3.48
C GLU A 49 -11.50 9.78 -4.50
N ARG A 50 -10.95 9.59 -5.72
CA ARG A 50 -11.62 8.83 -6.78
C ARG A 50 -11.82 7.37 -6.41
N LEU A 51 -10.85 6.76 -5.72
CA LEU A 51 -10.94 5.37 -5.25
C LEU A 51 -11.90 5.23 -4.07
N ALA A 52 -11.86 6.14 -3.11
CA ALA A 52 -12.75 6.15 -1.95
C ALA A 52 -14.22 6.23 -2.38
N ALA A 53 -14.54 7.04 -3.38
CA ALA A 53 -15.89 7.13 -3.96
C ALA A 53 -16.39 5.80 -4.56
N ARG A 54 -15.49 4.91 -4.98
CA ARG A 54 -15.81 3.63 -5.63
C ARG A 54 -15.71 2.43 -4.67
N LEU A 55 -15.09 2.62 -3.52
CA LEU A 55 -14.83 1.59 -2.52
C LEU A 55 -15.40 2.03 -1.18
N PRO A 56 -16.73 1.95 -0.98
CA PRO A 56 -17.39 2.45 0.22
C PRO A 56 -16.99 1.72 1.52
N ASN A 57 -16.33 0.57 1.41
CA ASN A 57 -15.82 -0.23 2.53
C ASN A 57 -14.27 -0.18 2.62
N LEU A 58 -13.64 0.88 2.11
CA LEU A 58 -12.20 1.07 2.23
C LEU A 58 -11.85 1.50 3.65
N ASP A 59 -11.37 0.55 4.46
CA ASP A 59 -11.09 0.79 5.89
C ASP A 59 -9.63 1.15 6.18
N VAL A 60 -8.70 0.73 5.33
CA VAL A 60 -7.26 0.91 5.56
C VAL A 60 -6.60 1.45 4.30
N VAL A 61 -5.91 2.58 4.44
CA VAL A 61 -5.08 3.21 3.42
C VAL A 61 -3.69 3.40 4.00
N GLY A 62 -2.66 3.02 3.25
CA GLY A 62 -1.28 3.11 3.69
C GLY A 62 -0.35 3.44 2.52
N GLY A 63 0.93 3.66 2.85
CA GLY A 63 1.99 3.94 1.89
C GLY A 63 2.79 2.71 1.49
N CYS A 64 3.60 2.88 0.44
CA CYS A 64 4.63 1.93 0.05
C CYS A 64 6.00 2.64 0.13
N CYS A 65 6.93 2.28 -0.74
CA CYS A 65 8.24 2.90 -0.86
C CYS A 65 8.09 4.37 -1.31
N GLY A 66 8.80 5.28 -0.66
CA GLY A 66 8.73 6.72 -0.95
C GLY A 66 7.61 7.47 -0.23
N THR A 67 6.67 6.78 0.43
CA THR A 67 5.65 7.44 1.24
C THR A 67 6.22 7.87 2.59
N ASP A 68 6.06 9.15 2.91
CA ASP A 68 6.47 9.74 4.19
C ASP A 68 5.33 10.50 4.89
N VAL A 69 5.65 11.25 5.95
CA VAL A 69 4.67 12.00 6.73
C VAL A 69 3.93 13.06 5.92
N ARG A 70 4.54 13.64 4.89
CA ARG A 70 3.91 14.68 4.06
C ARG A 70 2.77 14.09 3.24
N HIS A 71 2.94 12.87 2.74
CA HIS A 71 1.92 12.14 2.00
C HIS A 71 0.72 11.80 2.88
N VAL A 72 0.98 11.27 4.08
CA VAL A 72 -0.08 10.94 5.04
C VAL A 72 -0.78 12.22 5.50
N ALA A 73 -0.02 13.29 5.77
CA ALA A 73 -0.58 14.58 6.13
C ALA A 73 -1.55 15.12 5.06
N ALA A 74 -1.15 15.06 3.79
CA ALA A 74 -1.98 15.49 2.67
C ALA A 74 -3.25 14.65 2.51
N LEU A 75 -3.15 13.32 2.61
CA LEU A 75 -4.29 12.41 2.52
C LEU A 75 -5.33 12.63 3.63
N TRP A 76 -4.89 13.04 4.84
CA TRP A 76 -5.78 13.30 5.98
C TRP A 76 -6.07 14.79 6.21
N GLY A 77 -5.58 15.68 5.35
CA GLY A 77 -5.78 17.13 5.48
C GLY A 77 -5.21 17.73 6.78
N VAL A 78 -4.18 17.10 7.35
CA VAL A 78 -3.51 17.59 8.56
C VAL A 78 -2.19 18.28 8.17
N GLY A 79 -1.78 19.31 8.93
CA GLY A 79 -0.47 19.92 8.73
C GLY A 79 0.65 18.95 9.13
N ALA A 80 1.69 18.84 8.31
CA ALA A 80 2.89 18.04 8.60
C ALA A 80 3.83 18.72 9.59
#